data_AF-A0A940ZKS7-F1
#
_entry.id   AF-A0A940ZKS7-F1
#
_cell.length_a   1.000
_cell.length_b   1.000
_cell.length_c   1.000
_cell.angle_alpha   90.00
_cell.angle_beta   90.00
_cell.angle_gamma   90.00
#
_symmetry.space_group_name_H-M   'P 1'
#
loop_
_entity.id
_entity.type
_entity.pdbx_description
1 polymer ?
#
loop_
_entity_poly.entity_id
_entity_poly.type
_entity_poly.pdbx_seq_one_letter_code
_entity_poly.pdbx_strand_id
1 'polypeptide(L)'
;MQPAIIRNTLLSPVYTEKIVSLPREETAYTALWEVLTRFRQMRDSASEIQTEIHLVKPMLKILGYSVESKPKFFEDHVKGPDFALFCSEADRLASSSRWGTKDFYKNAAAVLSVKRYGRNLA
;
A
#
# COMPACT_ATOMS: atom_id res chain seq x y z
N MET A 1 26.09 -1.02 -1.22
CA MET A 1 25.01 -2.04 -1.05
C MET A 1 24.31 -2.21 -2.38
N GLN A 2 24.20 -3.44 -2.88
CA GLN A 2 23.58 -3.76 -4.17
C GLN A 2 22.05 -3.92 -4.02
N PRO A 3 21.26 -3.56 -5.04
CA PRO A 3 19.81 -3.84 -5.04
C PRO A 3 19.56 -5.35 -4.99
N ALA A 4 18.57 -5.76 -4.21
CA ALA A 4 18.13 -7.15 -4.14
C ALA A 4 16.94 -7.36 -5.08
N ILE A 5 16.98 -8.44 -5.87
CA ILE A 5 15.83 -8.90 -6.66
C ILE A 5 15.12 -9.99 -5.85
N ILE A 6 13.91 -9.69 -5.37
CA ILE A 6 13.04 -10.69 -4.73
C ILE A 6 11.79 -10.84 -5.59
N ARG A 7 11.50 -12.06 -6.06
CA ARG A 7 10.30 -12.39 -6.85
C ARG A 7 10.04 -11.38 -7.99
N ASN A 8 11.06 -11.10 -8.80
CA ASN A 8 11.03 -10.14 -9.92
C ASN A 8 10.80 -8.66 -9.52
N THR A 9 10.91 -8.33 -8.23
CA THR A 9 10.83 -6.94 -7.76
C THR A 9 12.22 -6.42 -7.44
N LEU A 10 12.60 -5.29 -8.05
CA LEU A 10 13.83 -4.57 -7.72
C LEU A 10 13.58 -3.74 -6.45
N LEU A 11 14.28 -4.07 -5.36
CA LEU A 11 14.13 -3.36 -4.09
C LEU A 11 15.37 -2.50 -3.82
N SER A 12 15.14 -1.27 -3.35
CA SER A 12 16.23 -0.44 -2.87
C SER A 12 16.82 -1.02 -1.57
N PRO A 13 18.07 -0.69 -1.22
CA PRO A 13 18.67 -1.14 0.04
C PRO A 13 17.84 -0.77 1.27
N VAL A 14 17.27 0.44 1.28
CA VAL A 14 16.38 0.94 2.36
C VAL A 14 15.12 0.08 2.49
N TYR A 15 14.54 -0.37 1.36
CA TYR A 15 13.40 -1.30 1.38
C TYR A 15 13.77 -2.67 1.94
N THR A 16 14.96 -3.15 1.59
CA THR A 16 15.42 -4.47 1.99
C THR A 16 15.62 -4.51 3.51
N GLU A 17 16.26 -3.48 4.08
CA GLU A 17 16.40 -3.33 5.54
C GLU A 17 15.04 -3.27 6.23
N LYS A 18 14.09 -2.53 5.65
CA LYS A 18 12.75 -2.41 6.23
C LYS A 18 11.96 -3.71 6.21
N ILE A 19 12.07 -4.52 5.15
CA ILE A 19 11.44 -5.85 5.08
C ILE A 19 12.04 -6.78 6.14
N VAL A 20 13.37 -6.75 6.30
CA VAL A 20 14.06 -7.57 7.31
C VAL A 20 13.70 -7.12 8.73
N SER A 21 13.43 -5.82 8.92
CA SER A 21 13.00 -5.23 10.19
C SER A 21 11.49 -5.31 10.44
N LEU A 22 10.69 -5.89 9.53
CA LEU A 22 9.27 -6.08 9.80
C LEU A 22 9.09 -6.96 11.04
N PRO A 23 8.02 -6.72 11.83
CA PRO A 23 7.79 -7.46 13.06
C PRO A 23 7.79 -8.96 12.77
N ARG A 24 8.72 -9.69 13.39
CA ARG A 24 8.71 -11.16 13.44
C ARG A 24 7.87 -11.69 14.59
N GLU A 25 7.28 -10.77 15.34
CA GLU A 25 6.48 -11.06 16.51
C GLU A 25 5.19 -11.75 16.09
N GLU A 26 4.86 -12.81 16.82
CA GLU A 26 3.66 -13.63 16.62
C GLU A 26 2.37 -12.80 16.69
N THR A 27 2.41 -11.67 17.39
CA THR A 27 1.32 -10.69 17.51
C THR A 27 0.93 -10.08 16.17
N ALA A 28 1.89 -9.70 15.32
CA ALA A 28 1.63 -9.15 13.99
C ALA A 28 1.00 -10.21 13.07
N TYR A 29 1.52 -11.45 13.11
CA TYR A 29 0.93 -12.56 12.36
C TYR A 29 -0.49 -12.88 12.82
N THR A 30 -0.75 -12.85 14.12
CA THR A 30 -2.08 -13.07 14.70
C THR A 30 -3.05 -12.00 14.21
N ALA A 31 -2.67 -10.72 14.28
CA ALA A 31 -3.49 -9.62 13.79
C ALA A 31 -3.78 -9.72 12.28
N LEU A 32 -2.78 -10.09 11.46
CA LEU A 32 -2.96 -10.33 10.03
C LEU A 32 -3.92 -11.50 9.77
N TRP A 33 -3.79 -12.57 10.54
CA TRP A 33 -4.65 -13.75 10.44
C TRP A 33 -6.10 -13.44 10.80
N GLU A 34 -6.34 -12.62 11.82
CA GLU A 34 -7.67 -12.16 12.19
C GLU A 34 -8.33 -11.36 11.06
N VAL A 35 -7.59 -10.44 10.44
CA VAL A 35 -8.08 -9.66 9.29
C VAL A 35 -8.46 -10.60 8.14
N LEU A 36 -7.57 -11.54 7.79
CA LEU A 36 -7.83 -12.53 6.75
C LEU A 36 -9.07 -13.37 7.05
N THR A 37 -9.20 -13.86 8.29
CA THR A 37 -10.31 -14.72 8.70
C THR A 37 -11.65 -13.99 8.62
N ARG A 38 -11.70 -12.73 9.05
CA ARG A 38 -12.91 -11.89 8.92
C ARG A 38 -13.26 -11.66 7.46
N PHE A 39 -12.26 -11.31 6.63
CA PHE A 39 -12.50 -11.06 5.21
C PHE A 39 -13.00 -12.30 4.45
N ARG A 40 -12.52 -13.50 4.82
CA ARG A 40 -12.98 -14.76 4.21
C ARG A 40 -14.49 -14.95 4.28
N GLN A 41 -15.17 -14.42 5.29
CA GLN A 41 -16.61 -14.54 5.46
C GLN A 41 -17.40 -13.75 4.41
N MET A 42 -16.81 -12.71 3.83
CA MET A 42 -17.44 -11.83 2.85
C MET A 42 -16.75 -11.85 1.48
N ARG A 43 -15.70 -12.65 1.30
CA ARG A 43 -14.83 -12.66 0.12
C ARG A 43 -15.60 -12.84 -1.18
N ASP A 44 -16.52 -13.79 -1.22
CA ASP A 44 -17.18 -14.22 -2.47
C ASP A 44 -18.14 -13.17 -3.04
N SER A 45 -18.51 -12.17 -2.23
CA SER A 45 -19.37 -11.04 -2.62
C SER A 45 -18.70 -9.68 -2.46
N ALA A 46 -17.41 -9.64 -2.08
CA ALA A 46 -16.71 -8.39 -1.83
C ALA A 46 -16.39 -7.67 -3.15
N SER A 47 -16.87 -6.44 -3.26
CA SER A 47 -16.41 -5.49 -4.29
C SER A 47 -14.93 -5.12 -4.09
N GLU A 48 -14.33 -4.49 -5.09
CA GLU A 48 -12.96 -3.96 -5.00
C GLU A 48 -12.79 -3.00 -3.82
N ILE A 49 -13.75 -2.10 -3.62
CA ILE A 49 -13.75 -1.13 -2.52
C ILE A 49 -13.84 -1.86 -1.17
N GLN A 50 -14.68 -2.88 -1.05
CA GLN A 50 -14.77 -3.67 0.18
C GLN A 50 -13.48 -4.45 0.45
N THR A 51 -12.85 -5.00 -0.60
CA THR A 51 -11.55 -5.67 -0.49
C THR A 51 -10.47 -4.71 0.01
N GLU A 52 -10.44 -3.49 -0.52
CA GLU A 52 -9.49 -2.48 -0.09
C GLU A 52 -9.68 -2.07 1.37
N ILE A 53 -10.94 -1.78 1.77
CA ILE A 53 -11.28 -1.29 3.10
C ILE A 53 -11.12 -2.36 4.17
N HIS A 54 -11.54 -3.60 3.89
CA HIS A 54 -11.61 -4.67 4.89
C HIS A 54 -10.41 -5.61 4.91
N LEU A 55 -9.60 -5.64 3.86
CA LEU A 55 -8.41 -6.49 3.79
C LEU A 55 -7.12 -5.67 3.64
N VAL A 56 -6.99 -4.94 2.52
CA VAL A 56 -5.70 -4.36 2.12
C VAL A 56 -5.23 -3.28 3.11
N LYS A 57 -6.07 -2.27 3.38
CA LYS A 57 -5.73 -1.17 4.29
C LYS A 57 -5.45 -1.66 5.73
N PRO A 58 -6.27 -2.53 6.33
CA PRO A 58 -5.97 -3.09 7.65
C PRO A 58 -4.66 -3.87 7.71
N MET A 59 -4.35 -4.71 6.71
CA MET A 59 -3.10 -5.46 6.67
C MET A 59 -1.88 -4.54 6.59
N LEU A 60 -1.93 -3.52 5.72
CA LEU A 60 -0.84 -2.56 5.58
C LEU A 60 -0.62 -1.76 6.87
N LYS A 61 -1.70 -1.39 7.57
CA LYS A 61 -1.62 -0.72 8.88
C LYS A 61 -0.93 -1.59 9.93
N ILE A 62 -1.25 -2.88 10.00
CA ILE A 62 -0.60 -3.83 10.93
C ILE A 62 0.90 -3.94 10.63
N LEU A 63 1.27 -3.89 9.36
CA LEU A 63 2.66 -3.90 8.91
C LEU A 63 3.38 -2.54 9.10
N GLY A 64 2.72 -1.55 9.71
CA GLY A 64 3.29 -0.23 10.00
C GLY A 64 3.31 0.75 8.82
N TYR A 65 2.63 0.42 7.72
CA TYR A 65 2.48 1.32 6.58
C TYR A 65 1.21 2.18 6.71
N SER A 66 1.26 3.34 6.07
CA SER A 66 0.09 4.20 5.91
C SER A 66 -0.25 4.38 4.43
N VAL A 67 -1.54 4.36 4.09
CA VAL A 67 -2.02 4.43 2.70
C VAL A 67 -2.82 5.70 2.51
N GLU A 68 -2.53 6.43 1.45
CA GLU A 68 -3.33 7.56 1.01
C GLU A 68 -3.90 7.31 -0.39
N SER A 69 -5.22 7.43 -0.50
CA SER A 69 -5.95 7.32 -1.76
C SER A 69 -5.99 8.67 -2.46
N LYS A 70 -6.05 8.66 -3.80
CA LYS A 70 -6.25 9.89 -4.59
C LYS A 70 -7.48 10.65 -4.07
N PRO A 71 -7.35 11.95 -3.71
CA PRO A 71 -8.49 12.75 -3.29
C PRO A 71 -9.52 12.86 -4.42
N LYS A 72 -10.80 12.75 -4.08
CA LYS A 72 -11.92 12.76 -5.06
C LYS A 72 -12.03 14.05 -5.89
N PHE A 73 -11.45 15.15 -5.40
CA PHE A 73 -11.50 16.48 -6.03
C PHE A 73 -10.36 16.73 -7.03
N PHE A 74 -9.42 15.81 -7.20
CA PHE A 74 -8.40 15.94 -8.24
C PHE A 74 -9.03 15.67 -9.60
N GLU A 75 -9.05 16.70 -10.46
CA GLU A 75 -9.54 16.65 -11.84
C GLU A 75 -9.12 15.34 -12.54
N ASP A 76 -10.09 14.73 -13.26
CA ASP A 76 -9.92 13.49 -14.03
C ASP A 76 -8.77 13.56 -15.06
N HIS A 77 -8.24 14.76 -15.30
CA HIS A 77 -7.20 15.08 -16.27
C HIS A 77 -5.79 14.73 -15.75
N VAL A 78 -5.60 14.59 -14.43
CA VAL A 78 -4.31 14.22 -13.83
C VAL A 78 -4.19 12.70 -13.73
N LYS A 79 -3.39 12.10 -14.63
CA LYS A 79 -2.98 10.68 -14.67
C LYS A 79 -2.00 10.32 -13.52
N GLY A 80 -2.36 10.65 -12.29
CA GLY A 80 -1.61 10.24 -11.10
C GLY A 80 -1.92 8.78 -10.70
N PRO A 81 -1.08 8.15 -9.87
CA PRO A 81 -1.41 6.89 -9.22
C PRO A 81 -2.69 7.01 -8.37
N ASP A 82 -3.39 5.90 -8.22
CA ASP A 82 -4.63 5.79 -7.45
C ASP A 82 -4.33 5.77 -5.93
N PHE A 83 -3.15 5.27 -5.54
CA PHE A 83 -2.71 5.19 -4.15
C PHE A 83 -1.23 5.54 -3.99
N ALA A 84 -0.89 6.10 -2.83
CA ALA A 84 0.46 6.22 -2.33
C ALA A 84 0.57 5.52 -0.97
N LEU A 85 1.59 4.67 -0.83
CA LEU A 85 1.96 4.01 0.40
C LEU A 85 3.06 4.84 1.07
N PHE A 86 3.04 4.93 2.40
CA PHE A 86 4.03 5.62 3.20
C PHE A 86 4.58 4.70 4.28
N CYS A 87 5.83 4.95 4.63
CA CYS A 87 6.59 4.19 5.62
C CYS A 87 6.09 4.38 7.06
N SER A 88 5.31 5.43 7.32
CA SER A 88 4.68 5.73 8.60
C SER A 88 3.48 6.68 8.39
N GLU A 89 2.63 6.80 9.41
CA GLU A 89 1.55 7.80 9.42
C GLU A 89 2.08 9.24 9.41
N ALA A 90 3.21 9.49 10.06
CA ALA A 90 3.85 10.81 10.10
C ALA A 90 4.32 11.26 8.71
N ASP A 91 4.96 10.35 7.95
CA ASP A 91 5.41 10.63 6.57
C ASP A 91 4.23 10.94 5.65
N ARG A 92 3.12 10.20 5.83
CA ARG A 92 1.87 10.44 5.11
C ARG A 92 1.34 11.84 5.43
N LEU A 93 1.15 12.16 6.70
CA LEU A 93 0.61 13.46 7.13
C LEU A 93 1.46 14.65 6.67
N ALA A 94 2.78 14.53 6.74
CA ALA A 94 3.72 15.56 6.28
C ALA A 94 3.63 15.80 4.76
N SER A 95 3.24 14.78 3.99
CA SER A 95 3.18 14.83 2.53
C SER A 95 1.77 15.12 1.99
N SER A 96 0.72 14.75 2.70
CA SER A 96 -0.69 14.72 2.24
C SER A 96 -1.16 16.02 1.56
N SER A 97 -0.77 17.19 2.07
CA SER A 97 -1.12 18.50 1.49
C SER A 97 -0.55 18.75 0.09
N ARG A 98 0.41 17.94 -0.35
CA ARG A 98 1.13 18.09 -1.62
C ARG A 98 0.74 17.04 -2.65
N TRP A 99 -0.38 16.34 -2.47
CA TRP A 99 -0.82 15.27 -3.37
C TRP A 99 -0.66 15.64 -4.85
N GLY A 100 -0.16 14.72 -5.67
CA GLY A 100 0.02 14.92 -7.11
C GLY A 100 1.30 15.66 -7.50
N THR A 101 2.07 16.20 -6.55
CA THR A 101 3.38 16.81 -6.83
C THR A 101 4.51 15.79 -6.83
N LYS A 102 5.64 16.14 -7.45
CA LYS A 102 6.87 15.32 -7.38
C LYS A 102 7.32 15.10 -5.94
N ASP A 103 7.23 16.13 -5.10
CA ASP A 103 7.66 16.07 -3.71
C ASP A 103 6.81 15.10 -2.88
N PHE A 104 5.51 15.03 -3.17
CA PHE A 104 4.63 14.03 -2.56
C PHE A 104 5.09 12.60 -2.90
N TYR A 105 5.29 12.31 -4.18
CA TYR A 105 5.67 10.96 -4.61
C TYR A 105 7.11 10.60 -4.24
N LYS A 106 8.00 11.58 -4.06
CA LYS A 106 9.37 11.35 -3.59
C LYS A 106 9.40 10.77 -2.16
N ASN A 107 8.44 11.15 -1.34
CA ASN A 107 8.30 10.69 0.04
C ASN A 107 7.41 9.44 0.15
N ALA A 108 6.70 9.09 -0.92
CA ALA A 108 5.91 7.88 -0.96
C ALA A 108 6.85 6.67 -1.01
N ALA A 109 6.51 5.67 -0.20
CA ALA A 109 7.19 4.41 -0.19
C ALA A 109 6.97 3.65 -1.52
N ALA A 110 5.70 3.56 -1.92
CA ALA A 110 5.31 2.97 -3.19
C ALA A 110 4.10 3.73 -3.72
N VAL A 111 3.86 3.63 -5.03
CA VAL A 111 2.67 4.15 -5.68
C VAL A 111 1.98 3.04 -6.46
N LEU A 112 0.65 3.03 -6.47
CA LEU A 112 -0.16 2.01 -7.14
C LEU A 112 -1.14 2.67 -8.10
N SER A 113 -1.24 2.12 -9.32
CA SER A 113 -2.28 2.44 -10.30
C SER A 113 -3.16 1.22 -10.53
N VAL A 114 -4.37 1.24 -9.97
CA VAL A 114 -5.35 0.15 -10.02
C VAL A 114 -5.96 -0.01 -11.41
N LYS A 115 -6.04 1.07 -12.20
CA LYS A 115 -6.52 1.01 -13.60
C LYS A 115 -5.71 0.07 -14.52
N ARG A 116 -4.57 -0.47 -14.07
CA ARG A 116 -3.75 -1.45 -14.81
C ARG A 116 -3.84 -2.88 -14.28
N TYR A 117 -4.35 -3.13 -13.09
CA TYR A 117 -4.43 -4.48 -12.52
C TYR A 117 -5.69 -5.27 -12.93
N GLY A 118 -6.67 -4.60 -13.54
CA GLY A 118 -7.89 -5.21 -14.10
C GLY A 118 -7.91 -5.35 -15.63
N ARG A 119 -6.80 -5.07 -16.33
CA ARG A 119 -6.68 -5.46 -17.75
C ARG A 119 -6.10 -6.86 -17.79
N ASN A 120 -6.95 -7.81 -18.18
CA ASN A 120 -6.62 -9.20 -18.48
C ASN A 120 -5.14 -9.35 -18.89
N LEU A 121 -4.37 -10.07 -18.08
CA LEU A 121 -3.23 -10.83 -18.59
C LEU A 121 -3.82 -11.96 -19.44
N ALA A 122 -4.29 -11.61 -20.64
CA ALA A 122 -4.52 -12.52 -21.75
C ALA A 122 -3.32 -12.43 -22.68
#